data_AF-A0A238YCY5-F1
#
_entry.id   AF-A0A238YCY5-F1
#
_cell.length_a   1.000
_cell.length_b   1.000
_cell.length_c   1.000
_cell.angle_alpha   90.00
_cell.angle_beta   90.00
_cell.angle_gamma   90.00
#
_symmetry.space_group_name_H-M   'P 1'
#
loop_
_entity.id
_entity.type
_entity.pdbx_description
1 polymer ?
#
loop_
_entity_poly.entity_id
_entity_poly.type
_entity_poly.pdbx_seq_one_letter_code
_entity_poly.pdbx_strand_id
1 'polypeptide(L)'
;MAKNHFPPEFNTINRYTIRAMLWLNGFAHITIGLALAVSVAMFAWLFFLDVRIAFAANNLIHGFLNALGTLMLLWSISALISAEIRYLMGAKLEVETFIEVAMVLVLRKLIIMPVQEVSPEAMDVILWVGAGLMLGLTFVLVRWGQKQQVD
;
A
#
# COMPACT_ATOMS: atom_id res chain seq x y z
N MET A 1 -41.35 11.85 0.50
CA MET A 1 -41.12 10.43 0.09
C MET A 1 -41.09 10.36 -1.43
N ALA A 2 -39.91 10.45 -2.05
CA ALA A 2 -39.76 10.23 -3.49
C ALA A 2 -39.48 8.75 -3.74
N LYS A 3 -40.52 8.00 -4.12
CA LYS A 3 -40.46 6.59 -4.49
C LYS A 3 -39.94 6.50 -5.93
N ASN A 4 -38.63 6.41 -6.11
CA ASN A 4 -38.01 6.14 -7.40
C ASN A 4 -38.43 4.73 -7.85
N HIS A 5 -39.45 4.67 -8.72
CA HIS A 5 -39.83 3.46 -9.44
C HIS A 5 -38.71 3.11 -10.43
N PHE A 6 -37.82 2.20 -10.05
CA PHE A 6 -36.97 1.51 -11.01
C PHE A 6 -37.85 0.58 -11.86
N PRO A 7 -37.72 0.57 -13.20
CA PRO A 7 -38.48 -0.33 -14.06
C PRO A 7 -38.20 -1.81 -13.73
N PRO A 8 -39.23 -2.68 -13.69
CA PRO A 8 -39.13 -4.05 -13.18
C PRO A 8 -38.20 -4.99 -13.97
N GLU A 9 -37.85 -4.65 -15.23
CA GLU A 9 -36.91 -5.43 -16.05
C GLU A 9 -35.45 -5.34 -15.55
N PHE A 10 -35.09 -4.28 -14.84
CA PHE A 10 -33.75 -4.09 -14.30
C PHE A 10 -33.46 -4.92 -13.04
N ASN A 11 -34.47 -5.48 -12.37
CA ASN A 11 -34.26 -6.25 -11.14
C ASN A 11 -33.53 -7.58 -11.37
N THR A 12 -33.72 -8.20 -12.54
CA THR A 12 -33.06 -9.48 -12.88
C THR A 12 -31.59 -9.26 -13.22
N ILE A 13 -31.29 -8.24 -14.04
CA ILE A 13 -29.92 -7.86 -14.41
C ILE A 13 -29.16 -7.40 -13.16
N ASN A 14 -29.77 -6.57 -12.32
CA ASN A 14 -29.16 -6.06 -11.10
C ASN A 14 -28.70 -7.20 -10.16
N ARG A 15 -29.50 -8.26 -10.01
CA ARG A 15 -29.13 -9.40 -9.15
C ARG A 15 -27.93 -10.17 -9.69
N TYR A 16 -27.83 -10.36 -11.00
CA TYR A 16 -26.66 -10.99 -11.61
C TYR A 16 -25.41 -10.12 -11.47
N THR A 17 -25.52 -8.82 -11.75
CA THR A 17 -24.42 -7.86 -11.62
C THR A 17 -23.91 -7.79 -10.17
N ILE A 18 -24.80 -7.69 -9.18
CA ILE A 18 -24.41 -7.66 -7.77
C ILE A 18 -23.70 -8.96 -7.38
N ARG A 19 -24.22 -10.13 -7.78
CA ARG A 19 -23.61 -11.42 -7.45
C ARG A 19 -22.23 -11.59 -8.12
N ALA A 20 -22.08 -11.13 -9.35
CA ALA A 20 -20.80 -11.11 -10.06
C ALA A 20 -19.80 -10.18 -9.38
N MET A 21 -20.21 -8.97 -8.99
CA MET A 21 -19.36 -8.02 -8.26
C MET A 21 -18.88 -8.58 -6.91
N LEU A 22 -19.77 -9.23 -6.15
CA LEU A 22 -19.39 -9.86 -4.88
C LEU A 22 -18.41 -11.01 -5.07
N TRP A 23 -18.63 -11.85 -6.09
CA TRP A 23 -17.72 -12.95 -6.41
C TRP A 23 -16.34 -12.44 -6.88
N LEU A 24 -16.33 -11.44 -7.78
CA LEU A 24 -15.10 -10.81 -8.28
C LEU A 24 -14.32 -10.17 -7.13
N ASN A 25 -15.00 -9.49 -6.22
CA ASN A 25 -14.34 -8.85 -5.09
C ASN A 25 -13.70 -9.89 -4.17
N GLY A 26 -14.43 -10.96 -3.81
CA GLY A 26 -13.87 -12.07 -3.03
C GLY A 26 -12.68 -12.73 -3.71
N PHE A 27 -12.75 -12.95 -5.02
CA PHE A 27 -11.64 -13.50 -5.80
C PHE A 27 -10.40 -12.58 -5.84
N ALA A 28 -10.61 -11.27 -6.01
CA ALA A 28 -9.54 -10.28 -6.00
C ALA A 28 -8.78 -10.30 -4.67
N HIS A 29 -9.51 -10.30 -3.56
CA HIS A 29 -8.96 -10.34 -2.20
C HIS A 29 -8.15 -11.60 -1.93
N ILE A 30 -8.66 -12.78 -2.29
CA ILE A 30 -7.90 -14.04 -2.19
C ILE A 30 -6.59 -13.96 -3.00
N THR A 31 -6.66 -13.42 -4.21
CA THR A 31 -5.49 -13.28 -5.09
C THR A 31 -4.47 -12.31 -4.51
N ILE A 32 -4.91 -11.17 -3.97
CA ILE A 32 -4.07 -10.17 -3.31
C ILE A 32 -3.41 -10.76 -2.06
N GLY A 33 -4.18 -11.44 -1.20
CA GLY A 33 -3.65 -12.09 -0.01
C GLY A 33 -2.55 -13.11 -0.33
N LEU A 34 -2.75 -13.92 -1.38
CA LEU A 34 -1.72 -14.86 -1.86
C LEU A 34 -0.49 -14.14 -2.40
N ALA A 35 -0.67 -13.09 -3.20
CA ALA A 35 0.43 -12.30 -3.73
C ALA A 35 1.26 -11.63 -2.62
N LEU A 36 0.60 -11.10 -1.58
CA LEU A 36 1.25 -10.52 -0.41
C LEU A 36 2.05 -11.58 0.36
N ALA A 37 1.50 -12.78 0.57
CA ALA A 37 2.20 -13.88 1.24
C ALA A 37 3.49 -14.29 0.50
N VAL A 38 3.41 -14.44 -0.83
CA VAL A 38 4.59 -14.72 -1.67
C VAL A 38 5.59 -13.57 -1.59
N SER A 39 5.11 -12.32 -1.62
CA SER A 39 5.96 -11.13 -1.51
C SER A 39 6.74 -11.10 -0.19
N VAL A 40 6.10 -11.46 0.94
CA VAL A 40 6.81 -11.56 2.24
C VAL A 40 7.96 -12.55 2.16
N ALA A 41 7.74 -13.74 1.59
CA ALA A 41 8.79 -14.74 1.46
C ALA A 41 9.95 -14.25 0.57
N MET A 42 9.63 -13.60 -0.55
CA MET A 42 10.62 -13.03 -1.47
C MET A 42 11.45 -11.91 -0.84
N PHE A 43 10.80 -10.96 -0.16
CA PHE A 43 11.52 -9.84 0.48
C PHE A 43 12.28 -10.27 1.72
N ALA A 44 11.80 -11.25 2.48
CA ALA A 44 12.56 -11.84 3.57
C ALA A 44 13.84 -12.50 3.03
N TRP A 45 13.73 -13.24 1.93
CA TRP A 45 14.90 -13.82 1.26
C TRP A 45 15.87 -12.75 0.76
N LEU A 46 15.35 -11.69 0.11
CA LEU A 46 16.15 -10.56 -0.37
C LEU A 46 16.91 -9.88 0.78
N PHE A 47 16.26 -9.69 1.93
CA PHE A 47 16.90 -9.12 3.11
C PHE A 47 18.10 -9.95 3.58
N PHE A 48 17.98 -11.27 3.63
CA PHE A 48 19.12 -12.13 3.99
C PHE A 48 20.27 -12.03 2.98
N LEU A 49 19.96 -11.92 1.67
CA LEU A 49 20.97 -11.70 0.64
C LEU A 49 21.67 -10.35 0.80
N ASP A 50 20.90 -9.27 1.01
CA ASP A 50 21.43 -7.92 1.23
C ASP A 50 22.40 -7.90 2.42
N VAL A 51 22.03 -8.53 3.52
CA VAL A 51 22.87 -8.65 4.72
C VAL A 51 24.16 -9.43 4.41
N ARG A 52 24.07 -10.56 3.70
CA ARG A 52 25.25 -11.38 3.35
C ARG A 52 26.23 -10.63 2.44
N ILE A 53 25.71 -9.89 1.45
CA ILE A 53 26.52 -9.08 0.54
C ILE A 53 27.20 -7.94 1.30
N ALA A 54 26.46 -7.26 2.18
CA ALA A 54 26.99 -6.19 3.03
C ALA A 54 28.19 -6.63 3.87
N PHE A 55 28.09 -7.80 4.50
CA PHE A 55 29.17 -8.38 5.28
C PHE A 55 30.38 -8.75 4.42
N ALA A 56 30.16 -9.29 3.22
CA ALA A 56 31.25 -9.67 2.31
C ALA A 56 31.99 -8.46 1.71
N ALA A 57 31.30 -7.34 1.45
CA ALA A 57 31.86 -6.16 0.80
C ALA A 57 32.58 -5.19 1.76
N ASN A 58 32.59 -5.44 3.09
CA ASN A 58 33.05 -4.51 4.14
C ASN A 58 32.41 -3.10 4.10
N ASN A 59 31.36 -2.90 3.29
CA ASN A 59 30.61 -1.65 3.22
C ASN A 59 29.32 -1.77 4.04
N LEU A 60 29.49 -1.77 5.36
CA LEU A 60 28.40 -1.98 6.33
C LEU A 60 27.34 -0.88 6.25
N ILE A 61 27.73 0.37 5.93
CA ILE A 61 26.80 1.51 5.86
C ILE A 61 25.86 1.35 4.65
N HIS A 62 26.44 1.08 3.47
CA HIS A 62 25.63 0.87 2.26
C HIS A 62 24.72 -0.35 2.41
N GLY A 63 25.26 -1.43 2.97
CA GLY A 63 24.51 -2.64 3.26
C GLY A 63 23.37 -2.44 4.25
N PHE A 64 23.61 -1.68 5.33
CA PHE A 64 22.61 -1.34 6.33
C PHE A 64 21.46 -0.52 5.74
N LEU A 65 21.76 0.54 4.98
CA LEU A 65 20.73 1.39 4.37
C LEU A 65 19.91 0.62 3.32
N ASN A 66 20.54 -0.26 2.55
CA ASN A 66 19.83 -1.11 1.60
C ASN A 66 18.91 -2.12 2.32
N ALA A 67 19.44 -2.82 3.33
CA ALA A 67 18.67 -3.79 4.11
C ALA A 67 17.52 -3.13 4.90
N LEU A 68 17.73 -1.92 5.44
CA LEU A 68 16.68 -1.11 6.06
C LEU A 68 15.59 -0.76 5.03
N GLY A 69 15.99 -0.43 3.82
CA GLY A 69 15.08 -0.26 2.70
C GLY A 69 14.22 -1.49 2.42
N THR A 70 14.81 -2.68 2.45
CA THR A 70 14.09 -3.96 2.28
C THR A 70 13.15 -4.24 3.46
N LEU A 71 13.55 -3.93 4.70
CA LEU A 71 12.69 -4.06 5.90
C LEU A 71 11.47 -3.12 5.85
N MET A 72 11.63 -1.89 5.35
CA MET A 72 10.48 -0.98 5.17
C MET A 72 9.44 -1.56 4.21
N LEU A 73 9.86 -2.29 3.16
CA LEU A 73 8.91 -2.97 2.26
C LEU A 73 8.17 -4.10 2.98
N LEU A 74 8.89 -4.90 3.79
CA LEU A 74 8.27 -5.94 4.62
C LEU A 74 7.23 -5.35 5.58
N TRP A 75 7.54 -4.20 6.20
CA TRP A 75 6.59 -3.49 7.03
C TRP A 75 5.34 -3.03 6.25
N SER A 76 5.52 -2.43 5.07
CA SER A 76 4.40 -2.00 4.22
C SER A 76 3.52 -3.18 3.79
N ILE A 77 4.11 -4.32 3.43
CA ILE A 77 3.38 -5.54 3.08
C ILE A 77 2.63 -6.09 4.29
N SER A 78 3.25 -6.07 5.47
CA SER A 78 2.58 -6.47 6.72
C SER A 78 1.36 -5.57 7.01
N ALA A 79 1.45 -4.27 6.74
CA ALA A 79 0.33 -3.35 6.89
C ALA A 79 -0.80 -3.65 5.88
N LEU A 80 -0.46 -3.99 4.63
CA LEU A 80 -1.42 -4.44 3.62
C LEU A 80 -2.09 -5.76 4.01
N ILE A 81 -1.32 -6.75 4.47
CA ILE A 81 -1.86 -8.03 4.98
C ILE A 81 -2.84 -7.76 6.14
N SER A 82 -2.48 -6.86 7.04
CA SER A 82 -3.37 -6.48 8.16
C SER A 82 -4.67 -5.85 7.67
N ALA A 83 -4.61 -5.00 6.63
CA ALA A 83 -5.80 -4.44 5.99
C ALA A 83 -6.66 -5.52 5.31
N GLU A 84 -6.02 -6.48 4.65
CA GLU A 84 -6.68 -7.61 3.98
C GLU A 84 -7.38 -8.53 4.99
N ILE A 85 -6.72 -8.85 6.11
CA ILE A 85 -7.32 -9.62 7.21
C ILE A 85 -8.53 -8.88 7.78
N ARG A 86 -8.44 -7.57 8.03
CA ARG A 86 -9.57 -6.77 8.50
C ARG A 86 -10.76 -6.82 7.54
N TYR A 87 -10.49 -6.71 6.25
CA TYR A 87 -11.52 -6.84 5.22
C TYR A 87 -12.21 -8.21 5.26
N LEU A 88 -11.43 -9.30 5.33
CA LEU A 88 -11.96 -10.66 5.42
C LEU A 88 -12.76 -10.92 6.71
N MET A 89 -12.43 -10.22 7.80
CA MET A 89 -13.22 -10.23 9.05
C MET A 89 -14.50 -9.38 8.97
N GLY A 90 -14.79 -8.74 7.83
CA GLY A 90 -15.99 -7.94 7.62
C GLY A 90 -15.87 -6.48 8.09
N ALA A 91 -14.67 -6.03 8.48
CA ALA A 91 -14.43 -4.62 8.76
C ALA A 91 -14.27 -3.83 7.45
N LYS A 92 -14.60 -2.53 7.49
CA LYS A 92 -14.39 -1.64 6.34
C LYS A 92 -12.90 -1.41 6.12
N LEU A 93 -12.47 -1.34 4.86
CA LEU A 93 -11.14 -0.89 4.50
C LEU A 93 -11.03 0.62 4.77
N GLU A 94 -10.21 0.97 5.75
CA GLU A 94 -9.93 2.36 6.09
C GLU A 94 -8.93 2.95 5.09
N VAL A 95 -9.38 3.94 4.34
CA VAL A 95 -8.53 4.68 3.37
C VAL A 95 -7.32 5.32 4.06
N GLU A 96 -7.44 5.67 5.34
CA GLU A 96 -6.34 6.20 6.17
C GLU A 96 -5.14 5.24 6.19
N THR A 97 -5.34 3.94 6.46
CA THR A 97 -4.26 2.95 6.47
C THR A 97 -3.54 2.88 5.13
N PHE A 98 -4.29 2.98 4.02
CA PHE A 98 -3.69 2.92 2.69
C PHE A 98 -2.79 4.13 2.41
N ILE A 99 -3.23 5.33 2.81
CA ILE A 99 -2.45 6.56 2.65
C ILE A 99 -1.20 6.53 3.53
N GLU A 100 -1.30 6.02 4.76
CA GLU A 100 -0.14 5.85 5.65
C GLU A 100 0.94 4.98 5.00
N VAL A 101 0.55 3.82 4.46
CA VAL A 101 1.49 2.92 3.79
C VAL A 101 2.08 3.56 2.54
N ALA A 102 1.27 4.25 1.72
CA ALA A 102 1.75 4.96 0.54
C ALA A 102 2.76 6.06 0.90
N MET A 103 2.50 6.81 1.98
CA MET A 103 3.41 7.84 2.47
C MET A 103 4.75 7.23 2.88
N VAL A 104 4.75 6.14 3.65
CA VAL A 104 6.00 5.45 4.05
C VAL A 104 6.78 4.92 2.84
N LEU A 105 6.09 4.41 1.81
CA LEU A 105 6.74 3.95 0.58
C LEU A 105 7.39 5.10 -0.20
N VAL A 106 6.78 6.28 -0.23
CA VAL A 106 7.41 7.47 -0.85
C VAL A 106 8.59 7.95 -0.02
N LEU A 107 8.44 8.03 1.31
CA LEU A 107 9.53 8.41 2.21
C LEU A 107 10.73 7.46 2.09
N ARG A 108 10.48 6.16 1.92
CA ARG A 108 11.53 5.16 1.65
C ARG A 108 12.43 5.55 0.47
N LYS A 109 11.86 6.05 -0.63
CA LYS A 109 12.67 6.48 -1.78
C LYS A 109 13.62 7.62 -1.43
N LEU A 110 13.16 8.57 -0.62
CA LEU A 110 13.98 9.69 -0.14
C LEU A 110 15.08 9.21 0.82
N ILE A 111 14.79 8.24 1.68
CA ILE A 111 15.76 7.70 2.66
C ILE A 111 16.87 6.89 1.99
N ILE A 112 16.54 6.10 0.98
CA ILE A 112 17.52 5.22 0.30
C ILE A 112 18.34 5.99 -0.74
N MET A 113 17.83 7.12 -1.25
CA MET A 113 18.49 7.93 -2.29
C MET A 113 20.00 8.17 -2.05
N PRO A 114 20.47 8.59 -0.86
CA PRO A 114 21.90 8.87 -0.65
C PRO A 114 22.80 7.64 -0.77
N VAL A 115 22.24 6.43 -0.69
CA VAL A 115 23.00 5.18 -0.83
C VAL A 115 23.25 4.83 -2.29
N GLN A 116 22.48 5.38 -3.22
CA GLN A 116 22.60 5.05 -4.63
C GLN A 116 23.81 5.79 -5.21
N GLU A 117 24.74 5.04 -5.82
CA GLU A 117 25.93 5.61 -6.46
C GLU A 117 25.59 6.51 -7.68
N VAL A 118 24.34 6.46 -8.14
CA VAL A 118 23.81 7.29 -9.21
C VAL A 118 23.12 8.51 -8.59
N SER A 119 23.66 9.71 -8.83
CA SER A 119 23.01 10.96 -8.46
C SER A 119 21.71 11.12 -9.26
N PRO A 120 20.52 11.18 -8.62
CA PRO A 120 19.26 11.38 -9.33
C PRO A 120 19.24 12.75 -10.00
N GLU A 121 18.50 12.88 -11.10
CA GLU A 121 18.25 14.20 -11.67
C GLU A 121 17.45 15.05 -10.67
N ALA A 122 17.73 16.36 -10.63
CA ALA A 122 17.05 17.27 -9.72
C ALA A 122 15.51 17.22 -9.88
N MET A 123 15.03 16.95 -11.10
CA MET A 123 13.61 16.78 -11.38
C MET A 123 13.01 15.58 -10.64
N ASP A 124 13.70 14.44 -10.59
CA ASP A 124 13.22 13.23 -9.91
C ASP A 124 13.05 13.47 -8.40
N VAL A 125 14.03 14.16 -7.81
CA VAL A 125 13.98 14.51 -6.39
C VAL A 125 12.80 15.43 -6.09
N ILE A 126 12.57 16.45 -6.93
CA ILE A 126 11.42 17.36 -6.81
C ILE A 126 10.10 16.58 -6.90
N LEU A 127 10.00 15.64 -7.84
CA LEU A 127 8.80 14.81 -8.01
C LEU A 127 8.54 13.92 -6.79
N TRP A 128 9.55 13.28 -6.21
CA TRP A 128 9.37 12.41 -5.04
C TRP A 128 9.01 13.22 -3.79
N VAL A 129 9.65 14.36 -3.57
CA VAL A 129 9.29 15.28 -2.47
C VAL A 129 7.87 15.82 -2.67
N GLY A 130 7.53 16.24 -3.88
CA GLY A 130 6.18 16.69 -4.24
C GLY A 130 5.11 15.62 -4.02
N ALA A 131 5.39 14.37 -4.41
CA ALA A 131 4.50 13.24 -4.17
C ALA A 131 4.29 12.99 -2.66
N GLY A 132 5.36 13.05 -1.87
CA GLY A 132 5.28 12.90 -0.41
C GLY A 132 4.42 13.99 0.22
N LEU A 133 4.59 15.24 -0.23
CA LEU A 133 3.80 16.38 0.24
C LEU A 133 2.31 16.25 -0.13
N MET A 134 2.00 15.82 -1.36
CA MET A 134 0.63 15.59 -1.81
C MET A 134 -0.05 14.45 -1.05
N LEU A 135 0.67 13.37 -0.72
CA LEU A 135 0.16 12.30 0.13
C LEU A 135 -0.11 12.79 1.55
N GLY A 136 0.81 13.58 2.12
CA GLY A 136 0.61 14.21 3.43
C GLY A 136 -0.61 15.13 3.46
N LEU A 137 -0.81 15.94 2.41
CA LEU A 137 -2.01 16.77 2.29
C LEU A 137 -3.29 15.91 2.20
N THR A 138 -3.25 14.85 1.38
CA THR A 138 -4.36 13.91 1.24
C THR A 138 -4.72 13.26 2.58
N PHE A 139 -3.71 12.86 3.37
CA PHE A 139 -3.91 12.31 4.71
C PHE A 139 -4.65 13.27 5.64
N VAL A 140 -4.23 14.54 5.67
CA VAL A 140 -4.87 15.58 6.48
C VAL A 140 -6.33 15.81 6.05
N LEU A 141 -6.58 15.90 4.74
CA LEU A 141 -7.93 16.09 4.21
C LEU A 141 -8.87 14.94 4.55
N VAL A 142 -8.40 13.70 4.40
CA VAL A 142 -9.17 12.49 4.74
C VAL A 142 -9.48 12.45 6.23
N ARG A 143 -8.49 12.76 7.07
CA ARG A 143 -8.65 12.81 8.52
C ARG A 143 -9.63 13.90 8.97
N TRP A 144 -9.65 15.05 8.31
CA TRP A 144 -10.64 16.09 8.55
C TRP A 144 -12.04 15.69 8.11
N GLY A 145 -12.17 15.05 6.93
CA GLY A 145 -13.46 14.57 6.43
C GLY A 145 -14.08 13.49 7.33
N GLN A 146 -13.26 12.59 7.88
CA GLN A 146 -13.74 11.57 8.82
C GLN A 146 -14.21 12.16 10.15
N LYS A 147 -13.54 13.20 10.68
CA LYS A 147 -14.00 13.88 11.90
C LYS A 147 -15.41 14.47 11.74
N GLN A 148 -15.73 15.03 10.57
CA GLN A 148 -17.06 15.62 10.31
C GLN A 148 -18.19 14.60 10.17
N GLN A 149 -17.91 13.30 9.98
CA GLN A 149 -18.94 12.26 9.93
C GLN A 149 -19.30 11.71 11.32
N VAL A 150 -18.52 12.04 12.34
CA VAL A 150 -18.72 11.56 13.71
C VAL A 150 -19.46 12.58 14.58
N ASP A 151 -19.51 13.84 14.16
CA ASP A 151 -20.31 14.93 14.76
C ASP A 151 -21.69 15.07 14.06
#